data_AF-A0A9D8VFM8-F1
#
_entry.id   AF-A0A9D8VFM8-F1
#
_cell.length_a   1.000
_cell.length_b   1.000
_cell.length_c   1.000
_cell.angle_alpha   90.00
_cell.angle_beta   90.00
_cell.angle_gamma   90.00
#
_symmetry.space_group_name_H-M   'P 1'
#
loop_
_entity.id
_entity.type
_entity.pdbx_description
1 polymer ?
#
loop_
_entity_poly.entity_id
_entity_poly.type
_entity_poly.pdbx_seq_one_letter_code
_entity_poly.pdbx_strand_id
1 'polypeptide(L)'
;MCLGVLINPGLVLAQTCEQGVGKNVFARVLQEEFSSLVGSQGPLDVNSHASVSTQDGKATVGLTLLDGNSVFTLQASGRVADGTVPVLGGGRFASGFSVKADWHLLSREKNSITFDNASCRSYLRDVLAAENKLRTELVALGVDETGFDIRPGQVLANQRLELDRLDTKIETTRARAERKRQEERTAAQVGVSVERRQALGKKADSLEASAAHLAEQRRQLAGDVASTESTGRWSLREDAIARRNAAVRAAEGRLIVRGAAMEWVSFRFLLAANAFSLFDPMRAPSDQIQKLSFTAYQVGITWNNYRTSSAFGESRYFAFGVGLAHDHNLPDLTKHNIKDRFVYSESDPERTEERTTTAYSGEYSGGQKFLEGQVDYYLFTSTDNRTAIHVFAGGRLRDVLRLRLGVGLLVAALTADGKSKLNIELFGSADDVLTPKDSSQSLWDRARIGVRITTPFIFKPRD
;
A
#
# COMPACT_ATOMS: atom_id res chain seq x y z
N MET A 1 9.30 22.76 -56.83
CA MET A 1 8.06 23.08 -56.09
C MET A 1 8.06 22.23 -54.82
N CYS A 2 8.51 22.79 -53.70
CA CYS A 2 8.41 22.15 -52.40
C CYS A 2 7.03 22.44 -51.82
N LEU A 3 6.18 21.42 -51.72
CA LEU A 3 4.88 21.52 -51.06
C LEU A 3 5.13 21.57 -49.55
N GLY A 4 5.28 22.78 -49.01
CA GLY A 4 5.31 23.02 -47.58
C GLY A 4 3.92 22.76 -47.00
N VAL A 5 3.73 21.58 -46.38
CA VAL A 5 2.56 21.30 -45.57
C VAL A 5 2.69 22.11 -44.28
N LEU A 6 2.15 23.32 -44.29
CA LEU A 6 1.86 24.12 -43.09
C LEU A 6 0.78 23.38 -42.29
N ILE A 7 1.21 22.47 -41.42
CA ILE A 7 0.33 21.92 -40.38
C ILE A 7 0.03 23.08 -39.43
N ASN A 8 -1.20 23.58 -39.48
CA ASN A 8 -1.68 24.62 -38.59
C ASN A 8 -1.63 24.09 -37.14
N PRO A 9 -0.73 24.59 -36.27
CA PRO A 9 -0.53 24.05 -34.92
C PRO A 9 -1.74 24.29 -33.99
N GLY A 10 -2.70 25.14 -34.39
CA GLY A 10 -3.91 25.42 -33.62
C GLY A 10 -4.99 24.34 -33.68
N LEU A 11 -5.01 23.50 -34.73
CA LEU A 11 -6.14 22.57 -34.98
C LEU A 11 -5.90 21.13 -34.48
N VAL A 12 -4.67 20.77 -34.10
CA VAL A 12 -4.31 19.44 -33.57
C VAL A 12 -4.43 19.37 -32.03
N LEU A 13 -4.61 20.51 -31.35
CA LEU A 13 -4.67 20.60 -29.89
C LEU A 13 -6.01 20.16 -29.26
N ALA A 14 -6.95 19.65 -30.06
CA ALA A 14 -8.18 19.01 -29.59
C ALA A 14 -8.10 17.47 -29.61
N GLN A 15 -6.91 16.88 -29.80
CA GLN A 15 -6.69 15.51 -29.35
C GLN A 15 -6.80 15.50 -27.82
N THR A 16 -7.79 14.75 -27.34
CA THR A 16 -8.16 14.61 -25.93
C THR A 16 -6.93 14.50 -25.05
N CYS A 17 -6.88 15.25 -23.95
CA CYS A 17 -5.79 15.25 -22.98
C CYS A 17 -5.26 13.84 -22.63
N GLU A 18 -6.15 12.84 -22.64
CA GLU A 18 -5.84 11.42 -22.49
C GLU A 18 -4.79 10.85 -23.47
N GLN A 19 -4.71 11.37 -24.69
CA GLN A 19 -3.71 10.95 -25.69
C GLN A 19 -2.39 11.72 -25.54
N GLY A 20 -2.43 12.95 -25.01
CA GLY A 20 -1.26 13.82 -24.86
C GLY A 20 -0.46 13.54 -23.59
N VAL A 21 -1.11 13.06 -22.52
CA VAL A 21 -0.43 12.66 -21.29
C VAL A 21 0.22 11.28 -21.52
N GLY A 22 1.55 11.24 -21.49
CA GLY A 22 2.29 9.99 -21.72
C GLY A 22 1.87 8.88 -20.75
N LYS A 23 1.90 7.61 -21.21
CA LYS A 23 1.48 6.43 -20.41
C LYS A 23 2.11 6.37 -19.01
N ASN A 24 3.37 6.76 -18.88
CA ASN A 24 4.08 6.76 -17.59
C ASN A 24 3.50 7.81 -16.62
N VAL A 25 3.10 8.97 -17.14
CA VAL A 25 2.49 10.04 -16.34
C VAL A 25 1.12 9.62 -15.87
N PHE A 26 0.31 9.05 -16.78
CA PHE A 26 -0.99 8.48 -16.45
C PHE A 26 -0.87 7.41 -15.35
N ALA A 27 0.04 6.43 -15.52
CA ALA A 27 0.24 5.36 -14.56
C ALA A 27 0.66 5.88 -13.17
N ARG A 28 1.53 6.89 -13.13
CA ARG A 28 1.97 7.50 -11.86
C ARG A 28 0.85 8.28 -11.18
N VAL A 29 0.13 9.13 -11.91
CA VAL A 29 -1.02 9.88 -11.34
C VAL A 29 -2.10 8.91 -10.87
N LEU A 30 -2.40 7.87 -11.64
CA LEU A 30 -3.33 6.82 -11.24
C LEU A 30 -2.88 6.13 -9.95
N GLN A 31 -1.59 5.81 -9.80
CA GLN A 31 -1.04 5.20 -8.60
C GLN A 31 -1.05 6.14 -7.38
N GLU A 32 -0.80 7.44 -7.58
CA GLU A 32 -0.90 8.46 -6.53
C GLU A 32 -2.34 8.59 -6.04
N GLU A 33 -3.31 8.68 -6.95
CA GLU A 33 -4.74 8.75 -6.61
C GLU A 33 -5.22 7.43 -5.96
N PHE A 34 -4.81 6.27 -6.47
CA PHE A 34 -5.16 4.97 -5.90
C PHE A 34 -4.56 4.76 -4.51
N SER A 35 -3.27 5.08 -4.32
CA SER A 35 -2.63 4.97 -3.01
C SER A 35 -3.26 5.92 -1.99
N SER A 36 -3.60 7.15 -2.41
CA SER A 36 -4.33 8.10 -1.60
C SER A 36 -5.72 7.57 -1.19
N LEU A 37 -6.44 6.90 -2.10
CA LEU A 37 -7.75 6.30 -1.83
C LEU A 37 -7.69 5.08 -0.91
N VAL A 38 -6.66 4.25 -1.03
CA VAL A 38 -6.50 3.03 -0.22
C VAL A 38 -5.90 3.31 1.15
N GLY A 39 -4.84 4.11 1.23
CA GLY A 39 -4.18 4.47 2.49
C GLY A 39 -5.09 5.22 3.45
N SER A 40 -6.16 5.80 2.90
CA SER A 40 -7.17 6.56 3.61
C SER A 40 -8.35 5.70 4.12
N GLN A 41 -8.38 4.40 3.80
CA GLN A 41 -9.30 3.41 4.40
C GLN A 41 -8.82 2.87 5.76
N GLY A 42 -7.56 3.15 6.12
CA GLY A 42 -7.05 2.99 7.48
C GLY A 42 -7.10 4.33 8.22
N PRO A 43 -7.00 4.35 9.56
CA PRO A 43 -6.83 5.59 10.31
C PRO A 43 -5.46 6.22 10.00
N LEU A 44 -5.40 6.94 8.86
CA LEU A 44 -4.44 7.93 8.36
C LEU A 44 -3.13 7.53 7.65
N ASP A 45 -3.02 8.17 6.47
CA ASP A 45 -1.89 8.45 5.58
C ASP A 45 -1.08 7.29 4.99
N VAL A 46 -0.73 7.47 3.72
CA VAL A 46 0.23 6.66 2.94
C VAL A 46 1.63 6.93 3.51
N ASN A 47 1.92 6.39 4.69
CA ASN A 47 3.22 6.36 5.37
C ASN A 47 3.10 5.52 6.65
N SER A 48 4.23 5.19 7.27
CA SER A 48 4.21 4.58 8.61
C SER A 48 3.51 5.51 9.59
N HIS A 49 2.45 5.04 10.26
CA HIS A 49 1.70 5.84 11.23
C HIS A 49 1.64 5.16 12.60
N ALA A 50 1.42 5.98 13.62
CA ALA A 50 1.10 5.56 14.97
C ALA A 50 -0.07 6.42 15.48
N SER A 51 -1.13 5.80 15.95
CA SER A 51 -2.28 6.46 16.57
C SER A 51 -2.58 5.85 17.93
N VAL A 52 -3.12 6.66 18.83
CA VAL A 52 -3.61 6.20 20.13
C VAL A 52 -5.03 6.71 20.28
N SER A 53 -5.97 5.78 20.46
CA SER A 53 -7.36 6.09 20.77
C SER A 53 -7.54 6.15 22.28
N THR A 54 -8.03 7.29 22.77
CA THR A 54 -8.29 7.52 24.20
C THR A 54 -9.57 6.85 24.69
N GLN A 55 -10.49 6.49 23.79
CA GLN A 55 -11.78 5.89 24.13
C GLN A 55 -11.63 4.45 24.64
N ASP A 56 -10.77 3.68 23.98
CA ASP A 56 -10.54 2.26 24.25
C ASP A 56 -9.10 1.97 24.72
N GLY A 57 -8.28 3.01 24.84
CA GLY A 57 -6.88 2.93 25.23
C GLY A 57 -6.07 2.13 24.23
N LYS A 58 -6.38 2.21 22.94
CA LYS A 58 -5.81 1.36 21.90
C LYS A 58 -4.78 2.13 21.08
N ALA A 59 -3.55 1.64 21.05
CA ALA A 59 -2.52 2.10 20.13
C ALA A 59 -2.57 1.28 18.85
N THR A 60 -2.36 1.94 17.71
CA THR A 60 -2.34 1.32 16.40
C THR A 60 -1.16 1.86 15.60
N VAL A 61 -0.36 0.97 15.02
CA VAL A 61 0.70 1.32 14.08
C VAL A 61 0.41 0.70 12.73
N GLY A 62 0.73 1.40 11.65
CA GLY A 62 0.51 0.94 10.30
C GLY A 62 1.71 1.19 9.39
N LEU A 63 1.87 0.35 8.39
CA LEU A 63 2.84 0.45 7.30
C LEU A 63 2.11 0.26 5.98
N THR A 64 2.38 1.10 5.00
CA THR A 64 1.87 0.97 3.62
C THR A 64 3.03 0.82 2.66
N LEU A 65 2.99 -0.22 1.83
CA LEU A 65 3.97 -0.50 0.77
C LEU A 65 3.27 -0.36 -0.58
N LEU A 66 3.93 0.30 -1.54
CA LEU A 66 3.44 0.51 -2.89
C LEU A 66 4.26 -0.35 -3.86
N ASP A 67 3.59 -1.15 -4.70
CA ASP A 67 4.26 -1.92 -5.76
C ASP A 67 3.40 -1.95 -7.03
N GLY A 68 3.84 -1.21 -8.05
CA GLY A 68 3.18 -1.20 -9.36
C GLY A 68 1.70 -0.80 -9.26
N ASN A 69 0.81 -1.74 -9.58
CA ASN A 69 -0.65 -1.58 -9.50
C ASN A 69 -1.24 -2.15 -8.20
N SER A 70 -0.43 -2.29 -7.16
CA SER A 70 -0.85 -2.82 -5.88
C SER A 70 -0.43 -1.95 -4.70
N VAL A 71 -1.22 -2.03 -3.64
CA VAL A 71 -0.94 -1.39 -2.35
C VAL A 71 -1.07 -2.47 -1.28
N PHE A 72 -0.05 -2.62 -0.45
CA PHE A 72 -0.08 -3.52 0.70
C PHE A 72 -0.09 -2.70 1.97
N THR A 73 -1.03 -2.97 2.87
CA THR A 73 -1.09 -2.33 4.18
C THR A 73 -0.94 -3.38 5.27
N LEU A 74 -0.14 -3.06 6.29
CA LEU A 74 0.05 -3.87 7.49
C LEU A 74 -0.23 -2.98 8.69
N GLN A 75 -1.20 -3.36 9.52
CA GLN A 75 -1.62 -2.63 10.70
C GLN A 75 -1.49 -3.54 11.92
N ALA A 76 -0.76 -3.12 12.94
CA ALA A 76 -0.73 -3.76 14.24
C ALA A 76 -1.40 -2.85 15.27
N SER A 77 -2.14 -3.41 16.20
CA SER A 77 -2.76 -2.64 17.27
C SER A 77 -2.73 -3.39 18.59
N GLY A 78 -2.80 -2.67 19.71
CA GLY A 78 -2.74 -3.23 21.05
C GLY A 78 -3.27 -2.25 22.07
N ARG A 79 -3.68 -2.73 23.25
CA ARG A 79 -4.09 -1.84 24.34
C ARG A 79 -2.84 -1.25 25.01
N VAL A 80 -2.87 0.06 25.26
CA VAL A 80 -1.88 0.77 26.05
C VAL A 80 -2.16 0.45 27.53
N ALA A 81 -1.22 -0.22 28.18
CA ALA A 81 -1.23 -0.41 29.62
C ALA A 81 -0.02 0.34 30.20
N ASP A 82 -0.28 1.26 31.14
CA ASP A 82 0.76 2.02 31.84
C ASP A 82 1.76 2.74 30.91
N GLY A 83 1.25 3.32 29.82
CA GLY A 83 2.05 4.08 28.85
C GLY A 83 2.90 3.24 27.89
N THR A 84 2.83 1.91 27.97
CA THR A 84 3.52 1.00 27.04
C THR A 84 2.53 0.11 26.30
N VAL A 85 2.92 -0.33 25.09
CA VAL A 85 2.15 -1.29 24.29
C VAL A 85 2.94 -2.59 24.30
N PRO A 86 2.76 -3.47 25.30
CA PRO A 86 3.42 -4.77 25.28
C PRO A 86 2.91 -5.55 24.07
N VAL A 87 3.79 -5.87 23.12
CA VAL A 87 3.44 -6.70 21.95
C VAL A 87 3.48 -8.18 22.34
N LEU A 88 4.46 -8.56 23.16
CA LEU A 88 4.68 -9.91 23.65
C LEU A 88 5.03 -9.87 25.14
N GLY A 89 4.39 -10.73 25.93
CA GLY A 89 4.71 -10.95 27.35
C GLY A 89 4.71 -12.45 27.62
N GLY A 90 5.84 -13.01 28.08
CA GLY A 90 5.96 -14.43 28.41
C GLY A 90 5.66 -15.38 27.22
N GLY A 91 5.99 -14.97 25.99
CA GLY A 91 5.74 -15.76 24.78
C GLY A 91 4.30 -15.74 24.27
N ARG A 92 3.40 -14.93 24.87
CA ARG A 92 2.02 -14.74 24.42
C ARG A 92 1.81 -13.29 23.95
N PHE A 93 0.93 -13.10 22.96
CA PHE A 93 0.47 -11.76 22.58
C PHE A 93 -0.27 -11.12 23.75
N ALA A 94 -0.06 -9.82 23.96
CA ALA A 94 -0.83 -9.10 24.97
C ALA A 94 -2.32 -9.04 24.61
N SER A 95 -3.17 -8.88 25.62
CA SER A 95 -4.61 -8.78 25.42
C SER A 95 -4.97 -7.57 24.54
N GLY A 96 -5.84 -7.80 23.55
CA GLY A 96 -6.28 -6.79 22.61
C GLY A 96 -5.26 -6.48 21.51
N PHE A 97 -4.20 -7.29 21.39
CA PHE A 97 -3.30 -7.23 20.26
C PHE A 97 -3.99 -7.73 18.99
N SER A 98 -3.81 -7.03 17.86
CA SER A 98 -4.22 -7.53 16.55
C SER A 98 -3.25 -7.12 15.45
N VAL A 99 -3.13 -7.95 14.42
CA VAL A 99 -2.42 -7.66 13.18
C VAL A 99 -3.39 -7.84 12.02
N LYS A 100 -3.49 -6.83 11.17
CA LYS A 100 -4.30 -6.81 9.96
C LYS A 100 -3.39 -6.55 8.77
N ALA A 101 -3.53 -7.36 7.73
CA ALA A 101 -2.88 -7.13 6.45
C ALA A 101 -3.97 -7.00 5.38
N ASP A 102 -3.93 -5.92 4.59
CA ASP A 102 -4.80 -5.77 3.43
C ASP A 102 -3.92 -5.61 2.16
N TRP A 103 -4.21 -6.40 1.13
CA TRP A 103 -3.55 -6.32 -0.17
C TRP A 103 -4.54 -5.88 -1.24
N HIS A 104 -4.31 -4.72 -1.83
CA HIS A 104 -5.19 -4.06 -2.77
C HIS A 104 -4.61 -4.16 -4.19
N LEU A 105 -5.37 -4.71 -5.12
CA LEU A 105 -4.99 -4.92 -6.51
C LEU A 105 -5.85 -4.07 -7.44
N LEU A 106 -5.26 -3.02 -8.00
CA LEU A 106 -5.92 -2.16 -8.97
C LEU A 106 -6.11 -2.91 -10.31
N SER A 107 -7.34 -2.89 -10.82
CA SER A 107 -7.70 -3.43 -12.14
C SER A 107 -6.90 -2.72 -13.23
N ARG A 108 -6.63 -3.35 -14.38
CA ARG A 108 -5.87 -2.69 -15.47
C ARG A 108 -6.76 -2.03 -16.53
N GLU A 109 -7.99 -2.51 -16.68
CA GLU A 109 -8.80 -2.22 -17.88
C GLU A 109 -9.80 -1.08 -17.68
N LYS A 110 -10.24 -0.85 -16.45
CA LYS A 110 -11.40 0.00 -16.14
C LYS A 110 -11.05 1.32 -15.46
N ASN A 111 -9.77 1.64 -15.35
CA ASN A 111 -9.36 2.87 -14.69
C ASN A 111 -9.23 4.01 -15.68
N SER A 112 -9.68 5.18 -15.26
CA SER A 112 -9.50 6.41 -16.01
C SER A 112 -9.20 7.57 -15.07
N ILE A 113 -8.50 8.57 -15.62
CA ILE A 113 -8.23 9.85 -14.97
C ILE A 113 -8.68 10.93 -15.94
N THR A 114 -9.51 11.85 -15.46
CA THR A 114 -9.92 13.03 -16.20
C THR A 114 -9.16 14.22 -15.66
N PHE A 115 -8.40 14.90 -16.51
CA PHE A 115 -7.64 16.10 -16.14
C PHE A 115 -8.44 17.38 -16.42
N ASP A 116 -8.14 18.44 -15.67
CA ASP A 116 -8.61 19.78 -16.00
C ASP A 116 -8.01 20.25 -17.34
N ASN A 117 -8.88 20.71 -18.24
CA ASN A 117 -8.49 21.11 -19.59
C ASN A 117 -7.48 22.26 -19.63
N ALA A 118 -7.53 23.21 -18.68
CA ALA A 118 -6.56 24.30 -18.63
C ALA A 118 -5.21 23.81 -18.10
N SER A 119 -5.22 23.00 -17.03
CA SER A 119 -4.00 22.40 -16.48
C SER A 119 -3.29 21.51 -17.50
N CYS A 120 -4.06 20.71 -18.26
CA CYS A 120 -3.51 19.82 -19.28
C CYS A 120 -2.90 20.58 -20.46
N ARG A 121 -3.57 21.63 -20.95
CA ARG A 121 -3.01 22.49 -21.99
C ARG A 121 -1.73 23.18 -21.51
N SER A 122 -1.67 23.60 -20.24
CA SER A 122 -0.43 24.13 -19.66
C SER A 122 0.67 23.08 -19.66
N TYR A 123 0.38 21.88 -19.16
CA TYR A 123 1.31 20.76 -19.12
C TYR A 123 1.88 20.43 -20.50
N LEU A 124 1.04 20.29 -21.53
CA LEU A 124 1.49 19.96 -22.88
C LEU A 124 2.39 21.07 -23.46
N ARG A 125 2.07 22.34 -23.21
CA ARG A 125 2.95 23.47 -23.61
C ARG A 125 4.29 23.42 -22.90
N ASP A 126 4.30 23.12 -21.60
CA ASP A 126 5.51 23.08 -20.79
C ASP A 126 6.42 21.90 -21.20
N VAL A 127 5.82 20.73 -21.47
CA VAL A 127 6.53 19.56 -22.00
C VAL A 127 7.13 19.90 -23.37
N LEU A 128 6.35 20.46 -24.29
CA LEU A 128 6.83 20.86 -25.60
C LEU A 128 7.96 21.90 -25.51
N ALA A 129 7.84 22.88 -24.61
CA ALA A 129 8.88 23.87 -24.37
C ALA A 129 10.16 23.22 -23.82
N ALA A 130 10.04 22.27 -22.88
CA ALA A 130 11.17 21.53 -22.34
C ALA A 130 11.86 20.65 -23.41
N GLU A 131 11.08 20.05 -24.31
CA GLU A 131 11.59 19.26 -25.44
C GLU A 131 12.29 20.13 -26.47
N ASN A 132 11.71 21.27 -26.85
CA ASN A 132 12.34 22.23 -27.76
C ASN A 132 13.63 22.81 -27.17
N LYS A 133 13.65 23.07 -25.86
CA LYS A 133 14.85 23.51 -25.14
C LYS A 133 15.94 22.44 -25.17
N LEU A 134 15.58 21.20 -24.85
CA LEU A 134 16.51 20.06 -24.94
C LEU A 134 17.06 19.92 -26.36
N ARG A 135 16.22 20.00 -27.38
CA ARG A 135 16.62 19.91 -28.79
C ARG A 135 17.64 20.99 -29.15
N THR A 136 17.37 22.24 -28.77
CA THR A 136 18.29 23.37 -28.98
C THR A 136 19.63 23.16 -28.27
N GLU A 137 19.60 22.72 -27.00
CA GLU A 137 20.81 22.43 -26.23
C GLU A 137 21.64 21.29 -26.87
N LEU A 138 20.98 20.24 -27.37
CA LEU A 138 21.66 19.12 -28.05
C LEU A 138 22.27 19.51 -29.39
N VAL A 139 21.56 20.31 -30.20
CA VAL A 139 22.10 20.85 -31.47
C VAL A 139 23.32 21.72 -31.19
N ALA A 140 23.29 22.56 -30.15
CA ALA A 140 24.43 23.37 -29.73
C ALA A 140 25.64 22.53 -29.29
N LEU A 141 25.42 21.30 -28.81
CA LEU A 141 26.46 20.31 -28.50
C LEU A 141 26.96 19.52 -29.73
N GLY A 142 26.42 19.81 -30.92
CA GLY A 142 26.74 19.10 -32.16
C GLY A 142 26.14 17.70 -32.24
N VAL A 143 25.06 17.44 -31.49
CA VAL A 143 24.30 16.18 -31.59
C VAL A 143 23.28 16.33 -32.72
N ASP A 144 23.40 15.51 -33.76
CA ASP A 144 22.49 15.52 -34.91
C ASP A 144 21.04 15.18 -34.50
N GLU A 145 20.07 15.91 -35.05
CA GLU A 145 18.64 15.73 -34.79
C GLU A 145 18.13 14.37 -35.27
N THR A 146 18.80 13.72 -36.23
CA THR A 146 18.44 12.37 -36.70
C THR A 146 18.98 11.26 -35.80
N GLY A 147 19.92 11.57 -34.90
CA GLY A 147 20.47 10.65 -33.89
C GLY A 147 19.71 10.65 -32.56
N PHE A 148 18.48 11.17 -32.54
CA PHE A 148 17.62 11.34 -31.37
C PHE A 148 17.05 10.00 -30.83
N ASP A 149 17.81 8.91 -30.86
CA ASP A 149 17.48 7.78 -29.99
C ASP A 149 17.92 8.18 -28.58
N ILE A 150 16.94 8.42 -27.70
CA ILE A 150 17.08 8.99 -26.34
C ILE A 150 17.78 8.01 -25.37
N ARG A 151 18.39 6.94 -25.90
CA ARG A 151 18.99 5.85 -25.13
C ARG A 151 20.53 5.82 -25.02
N PRO A 152 21.31 6.89 -25.22
CA PRO A 152 22.76 6.82 -24.98
C PRO A 152 23.06 6.43 -23.54
N GLY A 153 22.33 7.00 -22.57
CA GLY A 153 22.47 6.62 -21.16
C GLY A 153 22.24 5.12 -20.93
N GLN A 154 21.32 4.49 -21.68
CA GLN A 154 21.14 3.04 -21.66
C GLN A 154 22.28 2.29 -22.36
N VAL A 155 22.83 2.83 -23.46
CA VAL A 155 24.01 2.26 -24.12
C VAL A 155 25.21 2.26 -23.17
N LEU A 156 25.52 3.39 -22.54
CA LEU A 156 26.63 3.49 -21.59
C LEU A 156 26.39 2.62 -20.34
N ALA A 157 25.16 2.60 -19.81
CA ALA A 157 24.80 1.71 -18.70
C ALA A 157 24.93 0.22 -19.08
N ASN A 158 24.52 -0.16 -20.29
CA ASN A 158 24.68 -1.52 -20.80
C ASN A 158 26.16 -1.87 -21.03
N GLN A 159 26.97 -0.93 -21.52
CA GLN A 159 28.41 -1.10 -21.67
C GLN A 159 29.10 -1.28 -20.31
N ARG A 160 28.72 -0.50 -19.29
CA ARG A 160 29.20 -0.67 -17.90
C ARG A 160 28.79 -2.02 -17.32
N LEU A 161 27.53 -2.43 -17.50
CA LEU A 161 27.06 -3.76 -17.09
C LEU A 161 27.83 -4.88 -17.81
N GLU A 162 28.19 -4.68 -19.08
CA GLU A 162 28.99 -5.65 -19.83
C GLU A 162 30.45 -5.68 -19.36
N LEU A 163 31.03 -4.55 -18.93
CA LEU A 163 32.33 -4.53 -18.25
C LEU A 163 32.30 -5.38 -16.97
N ASP A 164 31.27 -5.24 -16.13
CA ASP A 164 31.12 -6.04 -14.90
C ASP A 164 30.98 -7.54 -15.21
N ARG A 165 30.23 -7.88 -16.27
CA ARG A 165 30.09 -9.26 -16.76
C ARG A 165 31.40 -9.81 -17.27
N LEU A 166 32.20 -9.02 -17.99
CA LEU A 166 33.51 -9.42 -18.47
C LEU A 166 34.47 -9.65 -17.29
N ASP A 167 34.46 -8.79 -16.27
CA ASP A 167 35.26 -8.98 -15.05
C ASP A 167 34.91 -10.31 -14.36
N THR A 168 33.62 -10.58 -14.18
CA THR A 168 33.14 -11.85 -13.61
C THR A 168 33.57 -13.07 -14.47
N LYS A 169 33.51 -12.96 -15.80
CA LYS A 169 33.93 -14.04 -16.72
C LYS A 169 35.45 -14.27 -16.67
N ILE A 170 36.25 -13.20 -16.57
CA ILE A 170 37.72 -13.28 -16.47
C ILE A 170 38.09 -13.99 -15.17
N GLU A 171 37.54 -13.58 -14.03
CA GLU A 171 37.81 -14.18 -12.73
C GLU A 171 37.44 -15.66 -12.68
N THR A 172 36.21 -15.99 -13.11
CA THR A 172 35.75 -17.38 -13.13
C THR A 172 36.56 -18.27 -14.06
N THR A 173 37.02 -17.74 -15.20
CA THR A 173 37.87 -18.48 -16.15
C THR A 173 39.27 -18.70 -15.58
N ARG A 174 39.88 -17.69 -14.93
CA ARG A 174 41.17 -17.82 -14.23
C ARG A 174 41.10 -18.82 -13.08
N ALA A 175 40.04 -18.78 -12.27
CA ALA A 175 39.83 -19.74 -11.19
C ALA A 175 39.73 -21.19 -11.72
N ARG A 176 39.07 -21.39 -12.87
CA ARG A 176 39.02 -22.70 -13.53
C ARG A 176 40.39 -23.14 -14.06
N ALA A 177 41.17 -22.23 -14.64
CA ALA A 177 42.52 -22.52 -15.10
C ALA A 177 43.42 -22.96 -13.92
N GLU A 178 43.40 -22.22 -12.81
CA GLU A 178 44.18 -22.54 -11.62
C GLU A 178 43.76 -23.87 -10.99
N ARG A 179 42.45 -24.16 -10.94
CA ARG A 179 41.97 -25.48 -10.51
C ARG A 179 42.50 -26.61 -11.39
N LYS A 180 42.60 -26.40 -12.71
CA LYS A 180 43.18 -27.41 -13.62
C LYS A 180 44.68 -27.58 -13.45
N ARG A 181 45.42 -26.52 -13.12
CA ARG A 181 46.84 -26.61 -12.72
C ARG A 181 47.02 -27.34 -11.40
N GLN A 182 46.16 -27.08 -10.43
CA GLN A 182 46.20 -27.80 -9.16
C GLN A 182 45.90 -29.29 -9.36
N GLU A 183 44.88 -29.62 -10.17
CA GLU A 183 44.60 -31.01 -10.57
C GLU A 183 45.79 -31.66 -11.28
N GLU A 184 46.48 -30.94 -12.17
CA GLU A 184 47.69 -31.42 -12.84
C GLU A 184 48.84 -31.69 -11.86
N ARG A 185 49.09 -30.77 -10.91
CA ARG A 185 50.10 -30.93 -9.85
C ARG A 185 49.79 -32.12 -8.95
N THR A 186 48.54 -32.26 -8.51
CA THR A 186 48.11 -33.41 -7.72
C THR A 186 48.23 -34.71 -8.52
N ALA A 187 47.84 -34.71 -9.79
CA ALA A 187 48.00 -35.85 -10.69
C ALA A 187 49.48 -36.25 -10.86
N ALA A 188 50.40 -35.29 -10.89
CA ALA A 188 51.84 -35.54 -10.90
C ALA A 188 52.34 -36.21 -9.61
N GLN A 189 51.81 -35.80 -8.46
CA GLN A 189 52.17 -36.38 -7.16
C GLN A 189 51.64 -37.80 -6.97
N VAL A 190 50.44 -38.11 -7.50
CA VAL A 190 49.80 -39.44 -7.34
C VAL A 190 50.11 -40.43 -8.47
N GLY A 191 51.11 -40.14 -9.31
CA GLY A 191 51.57 -41.08 -10.35
C GLY A 191 50.60 -41.30 -11.52
N VAL A 192 49.73 -40.33 -11.81
CA VAL A 192 48.82 -40.40 -12.97
C VAL A 192 49.62 -40.31 -14.28
N SER A 193 49.14 -41.03 -15.32
CA SER A 193 49.72 -41.07 -16.66
C SER A 193 50.11 -39.69 -17.20
N VAL A 194 51.26 -39.59 -17.86
CA VAL A 194 51.79 -38.35 -18.48
C VAL A 194 50.77 -37.71 -19.41
N GLU A 195 50.07 -38.48 -20.22
CA GLU A 195 49.05 -38.01 -21.18
C GLU A 195 47.93 -37.23 -20.50
N ARG A 196 47.39 -37.75 -19.40
CA ARG A 196 46.35 -37.08 -18.62
C ARG A 196 46.84 -35.79 -17.97
N ARG A 197 48.11 -35.73 -17.54
CA ARG A 197 48.72 -34.49 -17.01
C ARG A 197 48.86 -33.45 -18.12
N GLN A 198 49.40 -33.85 -19.27
CA GLN A 198 49.51 -32.97 -20.44
C GLN A 198 48.13 -32.46 -20.91
N ALA A 199 47.08 -33.29 -20.84
CA ALA A 199 45.72 -32.87 -21.17
C ALA A 199 45.17 -31.83 -20.17
N LEU A 200 45.46 -31.97 -18.88
CA LEU A 200 45.09 -30.99 -17.85
C LEU A 200 45.85 -29.66 -18.05
N GLY A 201 47.15 -29.73 -18.33
CA GLY A 201 47.99 -28.56 -18.63
C GLY A 201 47.50 -27.82 -19.87
N LYS A 202 47.31 -28.53 -21.00
CA LYS A 202 46.73 -27.94 -22.23
C LYS A 202 45.37 -27.28 -21.99
N LYS A 203 44.53 -27.86 -21.13
CA LYS A 203 43.23 -27.29 -20.77
C LYS A 203 43.37 -26.05 -19.89
N ALA A 204 44.31 -26.03 -18.95
CA ALA A 204 44.62 -24.84 -18.17
C ALA A 204 45.12 -23.70 -19.06
N ASP A 205 46.07 -23.98 -19.97
CA ASP A 205 46.62 -23.00 -20.90
C ASP A 205 45.55 -22.43 -21.86
N SER A 206 44.64 -23.28 -22.35
CA SER A 206 43.50 -22.83 -23.15
C SER A 206 42.55 -21.91 -22.38
N LEU A 207 42.29 -22.19 -21.09
CA LEU A 207 41.48 -21.33 -20.24
C LEU A 207 42.18 -19.99 -19.97
N GLU A 208 43.50 -19.98 -19.77
CA GLU A 208 44.26 -18.74 -19.61
C GLU A 208 44.26 -17.88 -20.87
N ALA A 209 44.45 -18.49 -22.05
CA ALA A 209 44.34 -17.80 -23.33
C ALA A 209 42.94 -17.18 -23.51
N SER A 210 41.88 -17.90 -23.12
CA SER A 210 40.51 -17.37 -23.12
C SER A 210 40.34 -16.19 -22.15
N ALA A 211 40.92 -16.26 -20.94
CA ALA A 211 40.88 -15.16 -19.98
C ALA A 211 41.65 -13.92 -20.48
N ALA A 212 42.77 -14.11 -21.17
CA ALA A 212 43.54 -13.04 -21.78
C ALA A 212 42.76 -12.35 -22.92
N HIS A 213 42.06 -13.13 -23.76
CA HIS A 213 41.19 -12.58 -24.80
C HIS A 213 40.04 -11.75 -24.22
N LEU A 214 39.37 -12.25 -23.17
CA LEU A 214 38.33 -11.50 -22.47
C LEU A 214 38.86 -10.21 -21.83
N ALA A 215 40.09 -10.24 -21.28
CA ALA A 215 40.73 -9.06 -20.72
C ALA A 215 41.03 -7.99 -21.78
N GLU A 216 41.39 -8.40 -23.01
CA GLU A 216 41.57 -7.48 -24.13
C GLU A 216 40.25 -6.88 -24.60
N GLN A 217 39.18 -7.68 -24.72
CA GLN A 217 37.83 -7.17 -25.01
C GLN A 217 37.37 -6.14 -23.98
N ARG A 218 37.60 -6.42 -22.69
CA ARG A 218 37.32 -5.49 -21.59
C ARG A 218 38.12 -4.19 -21.74
N ARG A 219 39.40 -4.28 -22.09
CA ARG A 219 40.27 -3.09 -22.29
C ARG A 219 39.75 -2.21 -23.43
N GLN A 220 39.36 -2.81 -24.55
CA GLN A 220 38.78 -2.09 -25.68
C GLN A 220 37.48 -1.40 -25.28
N LEU A 221 36.54 -2.13 -24.67
CA LEU A 221 35.28 -1.58 -24.20
C LEU A 221 35.47 -0.46 -23.16
N ALA A 222 36.44 -0.61 -22.25
CA ALA A 222 36.76 0.43 -21.28
C ALA A 222 37.34 1.69 -21.94
N GLY A 223 38.13 1.54 -23.01
CA GLY A 223 38.60 2.64 -23.84
C GLY A 223 37.44 3.36 -24.54
N ASP A 224 36.48 2.62 -25.08
CA ASP A 224 35.28 3.18 -25.71
C ASP A 224 34.42 3.96 -24.70
N VAL A 225 34.21 3.40 -23.50
CA VAL A 225 33.51 4.06 -22.39
C VAL A 225 34.24 5.34 -21.96
N ALA A 226 35.55 5.27 -21.75
CA ALA A 226 36.35 6.42 -21.32
C ALA A 226 36.42 7.52 -22.40
N SER A 227 36.53 7.15 -23.67
CA SER A 227 36.47 8.12 -24.78
C SER A 227 35.10 8.80 -24.87
N THR A 228 34.02 8.04 -24.64
CA THR A 228 32.66 8.60 -24.59
C THR A 228 32.50 9.59 -23.43
N GLU A 229 32.98 9.23 -22.23
CA GLU A 229 32.89 10.06 -21.03
C GLU A 229 33.78 11.32 -21.09
N SER A 230 35.00 11.20 -21.61
CA SER A 230 36.00 12.27 -21.66
C SER A 230 35.67 13.41 -22.62
N THR A 231 34.71 13.24 -23.54
CA THR A 231 34.36 14.29 -24.50
C THR A 231 33.72 15.53 -23.86
N GLY A 232 33.39 15.53 -22.56
CA GLY A 232 32.74 16.65 -21.85
C GLY A 232 31.31 16.97 -22.34
N ARG A 233 30.99 16.61 -23.59
CA ARG A 233 29.67 16.66 -24.21
C ARG A 233 28.70 15.69 -23.55
N TRP A 234 29.21 14.58 -23.01
CA TRP A 234 28.39 13.60 -22.30
C TRP A 234 27.76 14.17 -21.03
N SER A 235 28.55 14.77 -20.15
CA SER A 235 28.01 15.38 -18.93
C SER A 235 27.05 16.52 -19.25
N LEU A 236 27.38 17.38 -20.22
CA LEU A 236 26.49 18.45 -20.68
C LEU A 236 25.16 17.91 -21.24
N ARG A 237 25.19 16.78 -21.95
CA ARG A 237 24.01 16.08 -22.45
C ARG A 237 23.16 15.51 -21.32
N GLU A 238 23.76 14.79 -20.39
CA GLU A 238 23.05 14.23 -19.23
C GLU A 238 22.42 15.33 -18.39
N ASP A 239 23.14 16.45 -18.19
CA ASP A 239 22.61 17.62 -17.50
C ASP A 239 21.41 18.24 -18.24
N ALA A 240 21.47 18.31 -19.58
CA ALA A 240 20.35 18.79 -20.39
C ALA A 240 19.11 17.87 -20.27
N ILE A 241 19.33 16.55 -20.32
CA ILE A 241 18.27 15.54 -20.13
C ILE A 241 17.69 15.64 -18.70
N ALA A 242 18.54 15.79 -17.70
CA ALA A 242 18.14 15.95 -16.30
C ALA A 242 17.29 17.20 -16.11
N ARG A 243 17.70 18.35 -16.69
CA ARG A 243 16.90 19.59 -16.70
C ARG A 243 15.55 19.41 -17.39
N ARG A 244 15.52 18.76 -18.56
CA ARG A 244 14.27 18.44 -19.26
C ARG A 244 13.35 17.58 -18.38
N ASN A 245 13.89 16.52 -17.78
CA ASN A 245 13.11 15.63 -16.92
C ASN A 245 12.61 16.35 -15.65
N ALA A 246 13.41 17.23 -15.05
CA ALA A 246 12.98 18.05 -13.93
C ALA A 246 11.86 19.03 -14.33
N ALA A 247 11.96 19.67 -15.49
CA ALA A 247 10.93 20.56 -16.02
C ALA A 247 9.62 19.81 -16.32
N VAL A 248 9.70 18.63 -16.92
CA VAL A 248 8.54 17.76 -17.15
C VAL A 248 7.92 17.36 -15.82
N ARG A 249 8.69 16.90 -14.82
CA ARG A 249 8.17 16.58 -13.48
C ARG A 249 7.50 17.76 -12.80
N ALA A 250 8.07 18.96 -12.93
CA ALA A 250 7.46 20.18 -12.40
C ALA A 250 6.13 20.51 -13.10
N ALA A 251 6.03 20.27 -14.41
CA ALA A 251 4.78 20.44 -15.16
C ALA A 251 3.73 19.37 -14.78
N GLU A 252 4.17 18.12 -14.55
CA GLU A 252 3.30 17.02 -14.09
C GLU A 252 2.66 17.35 -12.74
N GLY A 253 3.43 17.92 -11.80
CA GLY A 253 2.91 18.34 -10.49
C GLY A 253 1.88 19.47 -10.54
N ARG A 254 1.68 20.12 -11.70
CA ARG A 254 0.62 21.12 -11.95
C ARG A 254 -0.63 20.54 -12.60
N LEU A 255 -0.65 19.25 -12.96
CA LEU A 255 -1.85 18.61 -13.50
C LEU A 255 -2.91 18.53 -12.42
N ILE A 256 -4.10 19.03 -12.72
CA ILE A 256 -5.24 19.00 -11.81
C ILE A 256 -6.17 17.86 -12.24
N VAL A 257 -6.45 16.94 -11.33
CA VAL A 257 -7.37 15.82 -11.57
C VAL A 257 -8.82 16.27 -11.32
N ARG A 258 -9.66 16.23 -12.36
CA ARG A 258 -11.10 16.53 -12.36
C ARG A 258 -11.99 15.29 -12.36
N GLY A 259 -11.40 14.10 -12.41
CA GLY A 259 -12.16 12.87 -12.30
C GLY A 259 -11.24 11.67 -12.23
N ALA A 260 -11.73 10.62 -11.60
CA ALA A 260 -11.06 9.33 -11.59
C ALA A 260 -12.14 8.25 -11.53
N ALA A 261 -11.97 7.18 -12.30
CA ALA A 261 -12.70 5.95 -12.12
C ALA A 261 -11.67 4.86 -11.81
N MET A 262 -11.90 4.10 -10.73
CA MET A 262 -11.01 3.04 -10.29
C MET A 262 -11.80 1.83 -9.84
N GLU A 263 -11.28 0.66 -10.17
CA GLU A 263 -11.80 -0.61 -9.70
C GLU A 263 -10.65 -1.44 -9.13
N TRP A 264 -10.83 -1.99 -7.92
CA TRP A 264 -9.81 -2.83 -7.30
C TRP A 264 -10.42 -3.91 -6.41
N VAL A 265 -9.63 -4.96 -6.20
CA VAL A 265 -9.95 -6.03 -5.25
C VAL A 265 -9.00 -5.93 -4.06
N SER A 266 -9.55 -6.03 -2.86
CA SER A 266 -8.79 -6.05 -1.60
C SER A 266 -8.87 -7.45 -1.00
N PHE A 267 -7.73 -8.02 -0.62
CA PHE A 267 -7.64 -9.24 0.20
C PHE A 267 -7.26 -8.86 1.61
N ARG A 268 -8.03 -9.33 2.60
CA ARG A 268 -7.80 -9.04 4.01
C ARG A 268 -7.41 -10.31 4.76
N PHE A 269 -6.43 -10.17 5.64
CA PHE A 269 -6.14 -11.11 6.72
C PHE A 269 -6.11 -10.34 8.04
N LEU A 270 -6.79 -10.84 9.06
CA LEU A 270 -6.77 -10.29 10.42
C LEU A 270 -6.48 -11.42 11.40
N LEU A 271 -5.58 -11.16 12.33
CA LEU A 271 -5.28 -11.97 13.50
C LEU A 271 -5.51 -11.12 14.74
N ALA A 272 -6.29 -11.58 15.71
CA ALA A 272 -6.56 -10.85 16.94
C ALA A 272 -6.47 -11.75 18.17
N ALA A 273 -5.75 -11.31 19.20
CA ALA A 273 -5.64 -11.97 20.49
C ALA A 273 -6.52 -11.24 21.51
N ASN A 274 -7.62 -11.87 21.90
CA ASN A 274 -8.57 -11.33 22.85
C ASN A 274 -8.35 -12.02 24.21
N ALA A 275 -7.99 -11.28 25.26
CA ALA A 275 -8.10 -11.80 26.63
C ALA A 275 -9.23 -11.10 27.36
N PHE A 276 -10.06 -11.88 28.04
CA PHE A 276 -11.28 -11.42 28.68
C PHE A 276 -11.54 -12.24 29.95
N SER A 277 -12.46 -11.75 30.77
CA SER A 277 -12.88 -12.44 31.99
C SER A 277 -14.30 -12.96 31.83
N LEU A 278 -14.57 -14.21 32.22
CA LEU A 278 -15.92 -14.72 32.41
C LEU A 278 -16.33 -14.60 33.87
N PHE A 279 -17.61 -14.27 34.11
CA PHE A 279 -18.22 -14.19 35.42
C PHE A 279 -19.22 -15.34 35.62
N ASP A 280 -18.99 -16.14 36.65
CA ASP A 280 -19.87 -17.22 37.08
C ASP A 280 -20.25 -17.00 38.56
N PRO A 281 -21.43 -16.44 38.85
CA PRO A 281 -21.84 -16.11 40.22
C PRO A 281 -22.06 -17.35 41.11
N MET A 282 -22.17 -18.55 40.52
CA MET A 282 -22.44 -19.79 41.24
C MET A 282 -21.17 -20.39 41.87
N ARG A 283 -19.99 -19.88 41.51
CA ARG A 283 -18.70 -20.31 42.09
C ARG A 283 -18.38 -19.55 43.37
N ALA A 284 -17.43 -20.09 44.14
CA ALA A 284 -16.87 -19.40 45.31
C ALA A 284 -16.27 -18.04 44.89
N PRO A 285 -16.32 -16.99 45.75
CA PRO A 285 -15.91 -15.63 45.37
C PRO A 285 -14.53 -15.51 44.70
N SER A 286 -13.56 -16.32 45.13
CA SER A 286 -12.21 -16.37 44.53
C SER A 286 -12.18 -16.87 43.09
N ASP A 287 -13.17 -17.68 42.69
CA ASP A 287 -13.25 -18.37 41.41
C ASP A 287 -14.40 -17.86 40.52
N GLN A 288 -15.13 -16.83 40.96
CA GLN A 288 -16.22 -16.23 40.18
C GLN A 288 -15.73 -15.58 38.89
N ILE A 289 -14.46 -15.15 38.84
CA ILE A 289 -13.85 -14.50 37.67
C ILE A 289 -12.82 -15.43 37.04
N GLN A 290 -13.14 -15.97 35.86
CA GLN A 290 -12.23 -16.80 35.08
C GLN A 290 -11.59 -16.00 33.95
N LYS A 291 -10.26 -15.90 33.93
CA LYS A 291 -9.53 -15.22 32.85
C LYS A 291 -9.27 -16.20 31.70
N LEU A 292 -9.74 -15.84 30.51
CA LEU A 292 -9.56 -16.61 29.29
C LEU A 292 -8.87 -15.78 28.21
N SER A 293 -8.34 -16.47 27.21
CA SER A 293 -7.78 -15.86 26.01
C SER A 293 -8.14 -16.66 24.77
N PHE A 294 -8.37 -15.98 23.66
CA PHE A 294 -8.69 -16.59 22.37
C PHE A 294 -8.00 -15.84 21.24
N THR A 295 -7.52 -16.59 20.25
CA THR A 295 -6.92 -16.04 19.04
C THR A 295 -7.90 -16.20 17.88
N ALA A 296 -8.50 -15.07 17.46
CA ALA A 296 -9.38 -15.01 16.31
C ALA A 296 -8.58 -14.77 15.03
N TYR A 297 -9.05 -15.34 13.93
CA TYR A 297 -8.53 -15.05 12.59
C TYR A 297 -9.67 -14.82 11.61
N GLN A 298 -9.46 -13.91 10.66
CA GLN A 298 -10.44 -13.57 9.63
C GLN A 298 -9.71 -13.41 8.28
N VAL A 299 -10.32 -13.94 7.23
CA VAL A 299 -9.92 -13.73 5.85
C VAL A 299 -11.08 -13.11 5.07
N GLY A 300 -10.80 -12.20 4.15
CA GLY A 300 -11.85 -11.56 3.38
C GLY A 300 -11.39 -11.10 2.00
N ILE A 301 -12.36 -10.93 1.12
CA ILE A 301 -12.20 -10.33 -0.20
C ILE A 301 -13.23 -9.20 -0.35
N THR A 302 -12.80 -8.06 -0.85
CA THR A 302 -13.66 -6.91 -1.10
C THR A 302 -13.43 -6.40 -2.52
N TRP A 303 -14.49 -6.33 -3.31
CA TRP A 303 -14.49 -5.59 -4.57
C TRP A 303 -14.89 -4.14 -4.31
N ASN A 304 -14.16 -3.20 -4.93
CA ASN A 304 -14.37 -1.77 -4.73
C ASN A 304 -14.46 -1.08 -6.09
N ASN A 305 -15.40 -0.15 -6.20
CA ASN A 305 -15.55 0.74 -7.33
C ASN A 305 -15.63 2.17 -6.83
N TYR A 306 -14.75 3.02 -7.34
CA TYR A 306 -14.71 4.44 -7.03
C TYR A 306 -14.85 5.24 -8.30
N ARG A 307 -15.71 6.24 -8.27
CA ARG A 307 -15.81 7.25 -9.32
C ARG A 307 -15.87 8.62 -8.68
N THR A 308 -15.03 9.53 -9.14
CA THR A 308 -15.11 10.95 -8.82
C THR A 308 -15.28 11.74 -10.10
N SER A 309 -16.15 12.75 -10.07
CA SER A 309 -16.49 13.64 -11.18
C SER A 309 -16.65 15.06 -10.65
N SER A 310 -16.53 16.07 -11.53
CA SER A 310 -16.88 17.45 -11.19
C SER A 310 -18.39 17.70 -11.25
N ALA A 311 -19.14 16.81 -11.90
CA ALA A 311 -20.57 16.92 -12.00
C ALA A 311 -21.24 16.50 -10.67
N PHE A 312 -22.24 17.28 -10.27
CA PHE A 312 -23.03 17.02 -9.07
C PHE A 312 -23.69 15.64 -9.14
N GLY A 313 -23.55 14.83 -8.09
CA GLY A 313 -24.20 13.52 -7.96
C GLY A 313 -23.58 12.40 -8.81
N GLU A 314 -22.50 12.65 -9.54
CA GLU A 314 -21.81 11.60 -10.31
C GLU A 314 -20.71 10.88 -9.52
N SER A 315 -20.18 11.53 -8.49
CA SER A 315 -19.19 10.96 -7.60
C SER A 315 -19.82 9.92 -6.69
N ARG A 316 -19.22 8.73 -6.63
CA ARG A 316 -19.71 7.60 -5.83
C ARG A 316 -18.58 6.65 -5.43
N TYR A 317 -18.79 5.96 -4.33
CA TYR A 317 -17.97 4.82 -3.90
C TYR A 317 -18.89 3.65 -3.59
N PHE A 318 -18.52 2.47 -4.05
CA PHE A 318 -19.21 1.23 -3.76
C PHE A 318 -18.20 0.17 -3.35
N ALA A 319 -18.49 -0.56 -2.28
CA ALA A 319 -17.72 -1.73 -1.87
C ALA A 319 -18.65 -2.89 -1.55
N PHE A 320 -18.25 -4.08 -1.97
CA PHE A 320 -18.90 -5.34 -1.62
C PHE A 320 -17.83 -6.30 -1.10
N GLY A 321 -18.01 -6.78 0.13
CA GLY A 321 -17.05 -7.66 0.80
C GLY A 321 -17.70 -8.94 1.31
N VAL A 322 -16.95 -10.03 1.24
CA VAL A 322 -17.28 -11.31 1.86
C VAL A 322 -16.07 -11.83 2.63
N GLY A 323 -16.29 -12.40 3.80
CA GLY A 323 -15.22 -12.93 4.64
C GLY A 323 -15.61 -14.17 5.42
N LEU A 324 -14.60 -14.89 5.88
CA LEU A 324 -14.72 -16.00 6.82
C LEU A 324 -13.96 -15.62 8.08
N ALA A 325 -14.60 -15.79 9.24
CA ALA A 325 -13.98 -15.56 10.53
C ALA A 325 -14.03 -16.82 11.39
N HIS A 326 -12.94 -17.10 12.09
CA HIS A 326 -12.89 -18.03 13.21
C HIS A 326 -12.72 -17.20 14.49
N ASP A 327 -13.79 -17.12 15.26
CA ASP A 327 -13.95 -16.16 16.34
C ASP A 327 -14.72 -16.81 17.51
N HIS A 328 -15.10 -16.03 18.51
CA HIS A 328 -15.89 -16.48 19.66
C HIS A 328 -17.21 -15.70 19.77
N ASN A 329 -18.14 -16.21 20.57
CA ASN A 329 -19.40 -15.52 20.88
C ASN A 329 -19.31 -14.47 22.01
N LEU A 330 -18.11 -13.99 22.38
CA LEU A 330 -17.96 -12.98 23.44
C LEU A 330 -18.88 -11.75 23.27
N PRO A 331 -19.12 -11.21 22.04
CA PRO A 331 -20.06 -10.09 21.84
C PRO A 331 -21.52 -10.41 22.19
N ASP A 332 -21.87 -11.70 22.24
CA ASP A 332 -23.22 -12.17 22.56
C ASP A 332 -23.43 -12.36 24.07
N LEU A 333 -22.36 -12.27 24.87
CA LEU A 333 -22.42 -12.47 26.32
C LEU A 333 -22.78 -11.17 27.04
N THR A 334 -23.44 -11.30 28.18
CA THR A 334 -23.82 -10.15 29.02
C THR A 334 -22.58 -9.58 29.71
N LYS A 335 -22.27 -8.30 29.48
CA LYS A 335 -21.13 -7.61 30.07
C LYS A 335 -21.47 -7.08 31.48
N HIS A 336 -20.59 -7.35 32.43
CA HIS A 336 -20.65 -6.89 33.83
C HIS A 336 -19.39 -6.07 34.18
N ASN A 337 -19.55 -5.08 35.05
CA ASN A 337 -18.44 -4.38 35.69
C ASN A 337 -18.43 -4.74 37.18
N ILE A 338 -17.55 -5.65 37.57
CA ILE A 338 -17.43 -6.17 38.93
C ILE A 338 -16.47 -5.28 39.70
N LYS A 339 -16.83 -4.88 40.91
CA LYS A 339 -16.01 -4.03 41.78
C LYS A 339 -15.56 -4.85 43.00
N ASP A 340 -14.27 -5.16 43.07
CA ASP A 340 -13.66 -5.82 44.21
C ASP A 340 -13.11 -4.76 45.16
N ARG A 341 -13.45 -4.84 46.46
CA ARG A 341 -12.95 -3.94 47.50
C ARG A 341 -11.95 -4.68 48.37
N PHE A 342 -10.69 -4.23 48.37
CA PHE A 342 -9.62 -4.74 49.21
C PHE A 342 -9.44 -3.79 50.40
N VAL A 343 -9.47 -4.34 51.62
CA VAL A 343 -9.28 -3.58 52.86
C VAL A 343 -7.90 -3.90 53.41
N TYR A 344 -7.03 -2.88 53.54
CA TYR A 344 -5.64 -3.07 53.95
C TYR A 344 -5.37 -2.81 55.43
N SER A 345 -6.24 -2.06 56.09
CA SER A 345 -6.10 -1.74 57.52
C SER A 345 -7.46 -1.59 58.17
N GLU A 346 -7.65 -2.22 59.32
CA GLU A 346 -8.84 -2.05 60.18
C GLU A 346 -8.80 -0.76 61.02
N SER A 347 -7.72 0.02 60.94
CA SER A 347 -7.57 1.31 61.63
C SER A 347 -8.32 2.44 60.93
N ASP A 348 -8.88 3.38 61.70
CA ASP A 348 -9.45 4.63 61.18
C ASP A 348 -8.33 5.64 60.84
N PRO A 349 -8.20 6.12 59.58
CA PRO A 349 -9.08 5.85 58.42
C PRO A 349 -8.77 4.54 57.69
N GLU A 350 -9.83 3.81 57.35
CA GLU A 350 -9.79 2.55 56.60
C GLU A 350 -9.15 2.78 55.22
N ARG A 351 -8.00 2.14 54.95
CA ARG A 351 -7.39 2.16 53.62
C ARG A 351 -8.01 1.06 52.78
N THR A 352 -8.73 1.46 51.74
CA THR A 352 -9.31 0.50 50.77
C THR A 352 -8.85 0.78 49.36
N GLU A 353 -8.73 -0.28 48.57
CA GLU A 353 -8.53 -0.23 47.13
C GLU A 353 -9.74 -0.87 46.44
N GLU A 354 -10.31 -0.15 45.49
CA GLU A 354 -11.40 -0.67 44.66
C GLU A 354 -10.84 -1.01 43.28
N ARG A 355 -10.98 -2.27 42.88
CA ARG A 355 -10.59 -2.74 41.54
C ARG A 355 -11.84 -3.04 40.74
N THR A 356 -12.03 -2.35 39.62
CA THR A 356 -13.10 -2.67 38.67
C THR A 356 -12.58 -3.65 37.60
N THR A 357 -13.24 -4.79 37.47
CA THR A 357 -12.99 -5.80 36.45
C THR A 357 -14.19 -5.92 35.52
N THR A 358 -13.99 -5.70 34.23
CA THR A 358 -15.00 -6.05 33.22
C THR A 358 -14.98 -7.57 32.99
N ALA A 359 -16.12 -8.22 33.16
CA ALA A 359 -16.30 -9.65 32.93
C ALA A 359 -17.59 -9.92 32.16
N TYR A 360 -17.74 -11.12 31.59
CA TYR A 360 -18.88 -11.50 30.76
C TYR A 360 -19.56 -12.74 31.32
N SER A 361 -20.89 -12.75 31.40
CA SER A 361 -21.66 -13.92 31.84
C SER A 361 -22.45 -14.53 30.69
N GLY A 362 -22.59 -15.85 30.71
CA GLY A 362 -23.33 -16.64 29.72
C GLY A 362 -22.50 -17.84 29.25
N GLU A 363 -23.05 -18.62 28.32
CA GLU A 363 -22.36 -19.78 27.77
C GLU A 363 -21.32 -19.35 26.72
N TYR A 364 -20.05 -19.30 27.14
CA TYR A 364 -18.95 -19.00 26.23
C TYR A 364 -18.67 -20.18 25.28
N SER A 365 -18.54 -19.87 24.00
CA SER A 365 -18.18 -20.80 22.94
C SER A 365 -17.15 -20.15 22.02
N GLY A 366 -15.93 -20.67 22.08
CA GLY A 366 -14.82 -20.28 21.20
C GLY A 366 -14.77 -21.14 19.93
N GLY A 367 -14.01 -20.66 18.95
CA GLY A 367 -13.74 -21.41 17.72
C GLY A 367 -14.92 -21.51 16.75
N GLN A 368 -15.86 -20.58 16.87
CA GLN A 368 -17.02 -20.46 16.00
C GLN A 368 -16.60 -19.95 14.64
N LYS A 369 -17.22 -20.49 13.59
CA LYS A 369 -17.00 -20.06 12.21
C LYS A 369 -18.14 -19.16 11.78
N PHE A 370 -17.80 -18.04 11.15
CA PHE A 370 -18.75 -17.07 10.65
C PHE A 370 -18.51 -16.80 9.17
N LEU A 371 -19.60 -16.71 8.41
CA LEU A 371 -19.60 -16.08 7.10
C LEU A 371 -20.05 -14.62 7.28
N GLU A 372 -19.24 -13.70 6.79
CA GLU A 372 -19.48 -12.27 6.91
C GLU A 372 -19.67 -11.66 5.52
N GLY A 373 -20.62 -10.73 5.41
CA GLY A 373 -20.87 -9.97 4.20
C GLY A 373 -21.02 -8.49 4.53
N GLN A 374 -20.51 -7.61 3.68
CA GLN A 374 -20.68 -6.17 3.84
C GLN A 374 -20.89 -5.48 2.50
N VAL A 375 -21.70 -4.42 2.52
CA VAL A 375 -21.94 -3.53 1.40
C VAL A 375 -21.86 -2.11 1.91
N ASP A 376 -21.09 -1.27 1.25
CA ASP A 376 -20.97 0.15 1.55
C ASP A 376 -21.19 0.93 0.25
N TYR A 377 -22.09 1.92 0.27
CA TYR A 377 -22.36 2.79 -0.88
C TYR A 377 -22.41 4.25 -0.45
N TYR A 378 -21.52 5.06 -1.00
CA TYR A 378 -21.49 6.51 -0.81
C TYR A 378 -21.88 7.19 -2.11
N LEU A 379 -22.86 8.08 -2.02
CA LEU A 379 -23.23 9.02 -3.08
C LEU A 379 -22.85 10.43 -2.64
N PHE A 380 -21.90 11.04 -3.34
CA PHE A 380 -21.46 12.38 -3.00
C PHE A 380 -22.44 13.42 -3.54
N THR A 381 -22.91 14.27 -2.64
CA THR A 381 -23.96 15.27 -2.88
C THR A 381 -23.39 16.66 -3.09
N SER A 382 -22.08 16.80 -3.28
CA SER A 382 -21.45 18.08 -3.60
C SER A 382 -20.39 17.91 -4.68
N THR A 383 -20.15 18.95 -5.49
CA THR A 383 -19.20 18.95 -6.61
C THR A 383 -17.73 18.83 -6.18
N ASP A 384 -17.47 19.15 -4.92
CA ASP A 384 -16.19 19.03 -4.25
C ASP A 384 -16.09 17.77 -3.36
N ASN A 385 -17.09 16.88 -3.42
CA ASN A 385 -17.14 15.64 -2.64
C ASN A 385 -17.04 15.82 -1.11
N ARG A 386 -17.36 17.02 -0.58
CA ARG A 386 -17.39 17.29 0.86
C ARG A 386 -18.56 16.66 1.59
N THR A 387 -19.67 16.41 0.91
CA THR A 387 -20.85 15.79 1.52
C THR A 387 -21.23 14.51 0.80
N ALA A 388 -21.66 13.50 1.55
CA ALA A 388 -22.15 12.26 0.96
C ALA A 388 -23.28 11.64 1.78
N ILE A 389 -24.18 10.96 1.09
CA ILE A 389 -25.13 10.02 1.68
C ILE A 389 -24.46 8.65 1.65
N HIS A 390 -24.40 7.99 2.80
CA HIS A 390 -23.87 6.65 2.97
C HIS A 390 -25.01 5.67 3.23
N VAL A 391 -25.06 4.57 2.50
CA VAL A 391 -25.95 3.43 2.77
C VAL A 391 -25.08 2.21 2.96
N PHE A 392 -25.30 1.49 4.05
CA PHE A 392 -24.51 0.31 4.36
C PHE A 392 -25.36 -0.85 4.85
N ALA A 393 -24.89 -2.06 4.56
CA ALA A 393 -25.43 -3.30 5.03
C ALA A 393 -24.29 -4.22 5.49
N GLY A 394 -24.49 -4.94 6.58
CA GLY A 394 -23.53 -5.92 7.08
C GLY A 394 -24.24 -7.15 7.61
N GLY A 395 -23.79 -8.33 7.23
CA GLY A 395 -24.35 -9.60 7.65
C GLY A 395 -23.29 -10.46 8.33
N ARG A 396 -23.66 -11.17 9.40
CA ARG A 396 -22.86 -12.22 10.01
C ARG A 396 -23.72 -13.47 10.19
N LEU A 397 -23.31 -14.57 9.55
CA LEU A 397 -24.00 -15.85 9.56
C LEU A 397 -23.17 -16.88 10.30
N ARG A 398 -23.77 -17.49 11.33
CA ARG A 398 -23.28 -18.72 12.00
C ARG A 398 -24.35 -19.81 11.86
N ASP A 399 -25.42 -19.67 12.64
CA ASP A 399 -26.63 -20.50 12.58
C ASP A 399 -27.83 -19.68 12.05
N VAL A 400 -27.87 -18.40 12.45
CA VAL A 400 -28.88 -17.41 12.05
C VAL A 400 -28.17 -16.21 11.45
N LEU A 401 -28.72 -15.67 10.37
CA LEU A 401 -28.20 -14.45 9.74
C LEU A 401 -28.54 -13.23 10.60
N ARG A 402 -27.50 -12.59 11.14
CA ARG A 402 -27.61 -11.28 11.79
C ARG A 402 -27.33 -10.18 10.78
N LEU A 403 -28.38 -9.49 10.34
CA LEU A 403 -28.29 -8.42 9.35
C LEU A 403 -28.39 -7.06 10.03
N ARG A 404 -27.41 -6.20 9.77
CA ARG A 404 -27.39 -4.79 10.11
C ARG A 404 -27.61 -3.95 8.86
N LEU A 405 -28.51 -2.99 8.92
CA LEU A 405 -28.73 -1.99 7.86
C LEU A 405 -28.55 -0.60 8.44
N GLY A 406 -28.04 0.34 7.66
CA GLY A 406 -27.91 1.71 8.10
C GLY A 406 -27.74 2.72 6.99
N VAL A 407 -27.93 3.98 7.38
CA VAL A 407 -27.78 5.16 6.55
C VAL A 407 -26.99 6.22 7.31
N GLY A 408 -26.22 7.03 6.60
CA GLY A 408 -25.41 8.08 7.18
C GLY A 408 -25.32 9.32 6.30
N LEU A 409 -25.08 10.46 6.93
CA LEU A 409 -24.72 11.71 6.28
C LEU A 409 -23.28 12.04 6.65
N LEU A 410 -22.39 11.99 5.67
CA LEU A 410 -20.97 12.30 5.80
C LEU A 410 -20.71 13.75 5.42
N VAL A 411 -19.88 14.41 6.22
CA VAL A 411 -19.33 15.74 5.97
C VAL A 411 -17.81 15.71 6.19
N ALA A 412 -17.05 16.13 5.19
CA ALA A 412 -15.60 16.27 5.24
C ALA A 412 -15.22 17.68 5.70
N ALA A 413 -14.47 17.79 6.81
CA ALA A 413 -13.81 19.01 7.23
C ALA A 413 -12.46 19.13 6.55
N LEU A 414 -12.22 20.29 5.94
CA LEU A 414 -11.03 20.53 5.13
C LEU A 414 -9.95 21.30 5.89
N THR A 415 -8.71 21.06 5.52
CA THR A 415 -7.56 21.91 5.82
C THR A 415 -7.58 23.19 4.97
N ALA A 416 -6.69 24.12 5.30
CA ALA A 416 -6.50 25.35 4.53
C ALA A 416 -5.98 25.09 3.10
N ASP A 417 -5.25 23.99 2.86
CA ASP A 417 -4.85 23.52 1.52
C ASP A 417 -5.93 22.67 0.84
N GLY A 418 -7.17 22.76 1.33
CA GLY A 418 -8.33 22.14 0.71
C GLY A 418 -8.35 20.63 0.80
N LYS A 419 -7.52 19.95 1.59
CA LYS A 419 -7.55 18.48 1.78
C LYS A 419 -8.49 18.11 2.91
N SER A 420 -9.22 16.99 2.80
CA SER A 420 -9.98 16.49 3.95
C SER A 420 -9.02 16.12 5.08
N LYS A 421 -9.27 16.64 6.28
CA LYS A 421 -8.54 16.30 7.52
C LYS A 421 -9.34 15.38 8.42
N LEU A 422 -10.66 15.43 8.30
CA LEU A 422 -11.60 14.77 9.21
C LEU A 422 -12.93 14.57 8.49
N ASN A 423 -13.44 13.35 8.47
CA ASN A 423 -14.79 13.07 8.01
C ASN A 423 -15.66 12.81 9.25
N ILE A 424 -16.76 13.54 9.37
CA ILE A 424 -17.77 13.38 10.41
C ILE A 424 -19.00 12.80 9.74
N GLU A 425 -19.47 11.66 10.22
CA GLU A 425 -20.66 10.99 9.71
C GLU A 425 -21.69 10.85 10.82
N LEU A 426 -22.86 11.47 10.65
CA LEU A 426 -24.03 11.20 11.48
C LEU A 426 -24.76 10.01 10.87
N PHE A 427 -24.91 8.91 11.60
CA PHE A 427 -25.53 7.69 11.08
C PHE A 427 -26.65 7.16 11.96
N GLY A 428 -27.60 6.49 11.33
CA GLY A 428 -28.61 5.64 11.93
C GLY A 428 -28.46 4.22 11.41
N SER A 429 -28.62 3.22 12.27
CA SER A 429 -28.57 1.81 11.89
C SER A 429 -29.53 0.97 12.72
N ALA A 430 -29.94 -0.18 12.21
CA ALA A 430 -30.72 -1.17 12.93
C ALA A 430 -29.99 -2.52 12.85
N ASP A 431 -29.77 -3.15 14.00
CA ASP A 431 -29.19 -4.48 14.11
C ASP A 431 -30.28 -5.56 14.06
N ASP A 432 -29.91 -6.75 13.59
CA ASP A 432 -30.75 -7.96 13.55
C ASP A 432 -32.12 -7.77 12.86
N VAL A 433 -32.17 -7.00 11.77
CA VAL A 433 -33.44 -6.65 11.10
C VAL A 433 -34.21 -7.86 10.55
N LEU A 434 -33.56 -9.01 10.39
CA LEU A 434 -34.14 -10.25 9.88
C LEU A 434 -34.43 -11.30 10.97
N THR A 435 -34.19 -11.03 12.25
CA THR A 435 -34.38 -12.02 13.32
C THR A 435 -35.75 -11.82 13.98
N PRO A 436 -36.77 -12.62 13.62
CA PRO A 436 -38.14 -12.43 14.10
C PRO A 436 -38.45 -13.04 15.48
N LYS A 437 -37.52 -13.76 16.13
CA LYS A 437 -37.97 -14.88 16.98
C LYS A 437 -38.07 -14.69 18.50
N ASP A 438 -37.34 -13.80 19.16
CA ASP A 438 -37.37 -13.80 20.65
C ASP A 438 -37.19 -12.44 21.36
N SER A 439 -37.05 -11.31 20.65
CA SER A 439 -36.89 -10.04 21.36
C SER A 439 -38.25 -9.38 21.56
N SER A 440 -38.65 -9.20 22.82
CA SER A 440 -39.62 -8.17 23.22
C SER A 440 -39.25 -6.76 22.75
N GLN A 441 -38.03 -6.58 22.22
CA GLN A 441 -37.50 -5.35 21.66
C GLN A 441 -38.05 -5.08 20.25
N SER A 442 -38.63 -3.89 20.07
CA SER A 442 -39.05 -3.35 18.78
C SER A 442 -37.84 -3.05 17.89
N LEU A 443 -38.06 -2.80 16.59
CA LEU A 443 -36.99 -2.33 15.69
C LEU A 443 -36.34 -1.03 16.18
N TRP A 444 -37.08 -0.18 16.90
CA TRP A 444 -36.57 1.06 17.48
C TRP A 444 -35.59 0.82 18.63
N ASP A 445 -35.81 -0.21 19.44
CA ASP A 445 -34.90 -0.59 20.52
C ASP A 445 -33.58 -1.16 19.99
N ARG A 446 -33.60 -1.68 18.75
CA ARG A 446 -32.44 -2.16 18.01
C ARG A 446 -31.79 -1.06 17.16
N ALA A 447 -32.43 0.11 17.07
CA ALA A 447 -31.91 1.23 16.32
C ALA A 447 -30.79 1.92 17.11
N ARG A 448 -29.73 2.30 16.40
CA ARG A 448 -28.59 3.03 16.94
C ARG A 448 -28.38 4.28 16.11
N ILE A 449 -28.35 5.42 16.78
CA ILE A 449 -27.92 6.69 16.19
C ILE A 449 -26.55 7.01 16.78
N GLY A 450 -25.61 7.40 15.92
CA GLY A 450 -24.26 7.69 16.36
C GLY A 450 -23.57 8.70 15.46
N VAL A 451 -22.45 9.22 15.97
CA VAL A 451 -21.52 10.01 15.18
C VAL A 451 -20.26 9.19 15.01
N ARG A 452 -19.82 9.02 13.76
CA ARG A 452 -18.56 8.38 13.42
C ARG A 452 -17.60 9.47 12.95
N ILE A 453 -16.45 9.54 13.60
CA ILE A 453 -15.35 10.41 13.17
C ILE A 453 -14.32 9.49 12.53
N THR A 454 -14.13 9.63 11.22
CA THR A 454 -13.06 8.95 10.50
C THR A 454 -12.04 9.98 10.09
N THR A 455 -10.79 9.66 10.34
CA THR A 455 -9.71 10.40 9.71
C THR A 455 -9.66 9.99 8.23
N PRO A 456 -9.39 10.95 7.35
CA PRO A 456 -9.92 11.00 6.00
C PRO A 456 -9.61 9.76 5.19
N PHE A 457 -10.64 9.27 4.50
CA PHE A 457 -10.61 9.04 3.05
C PHE A 457 -10.14 10.33 2.37
N ILE A 458 -9.03 10.33 1.63
CA ILE A 458 -8.63 11.54 0.88
C ILE A 458 -9.50 11.60 -0.37
N PHE A 459 -10.76 12.01 -0.22
CA PHE A 459 -11.53 12.56 -1.32
C PHE A 459 -10.96 13.95 -1.52
N LYS A 460 -10.01 14.13 -2.45
CA LYS A 460 -9.46 15.46 -2.76
C LYS A 460 -10.62 16.41 -3.04
N PRO A 461 -10.94 17.32 -2.10
CA PRO A 461 -11.86 18.40 -2.36
C PRO A 461 -11.22 19.27 -3.42
N ARG A 462 -12.05 19.78 -4.32
CA ARG A 462 -11.56 20.62 -5.41
C ARG A 462 -11.68 22.07 -5.03
N ASP A 463 -10.66 22.83 -5.42
CA ASP A 463 -10.71 24.28 -5.53
C ASP A 463 -11.67 24.73 -6.65
#